data_AF-A0A8B7E3E4-F1
#
_entry.id   AF-A0A8B7E3E4-F1
#
_cell.length_a   1.000
_cell.length_b   1.000
_cell.length_c   1.000
_cell.angle_alpha   90.00
_cell.angle_beta   90.00
_cell.angle_gamma   90.00
#
_symmetry.space_group_name_H-M   'P 1'
#
loop_
_entity.id
_entity.type
_entity.pdbx_description
1 polymer ?
#
loop_
_entity_poly.entity_id
_entity_poly.type
_entity_poly.pdbx_seq_one_letter_code
_entity_poly.pdbx_strand_id
1 'polypeptide(L)'
;MAALTGEKNKGPRRAFYVKLKNKWPEMYEKFNEVKNLYKLDWQRDDLKIGSVLCAVAEEAKKFLTNGTTDMVFSRNDYEKLTLNNFQKIKGSLQKDDLLQRSIVYLMEFKHFVDALKIGVFNECLLTNAMTYHLKSIKCLNYMINHCKNFLHELLNLNFVERNCNRAHLVEALINMLLVILNMIDINDDSCSLFFIMFYCINTFYKMIDLSNKDLTQLNESIKNHIPHVIKRLQIMFGEYHTSWSTVPNLKSQLKVIEMLADLEITNGDEFKVLACDILKNKIKSAENSILLEAYCQLDILSYKKLIQEPFTESFYFVIEKMSQKKYDWFYRLSPSYNPILIKFISKKWKCFSSMYEKINFCLTWPPFKVLLDHLGKYNLLF
;
A
#
# COMPACT_ATOMS: atom_id res chain seq x y z
N MET A 1 -29.98 -32.56 -43.67
CA MET A 1 -30.19 -31.12 -43.41
C MET A 1 -30.96 -30.79 -42.13
N ALA A 2 -31.63 -31.73 -41.46
CA ALA A 2 -32.13 -31.55 -40.08
C ALA A 2 -31.17 -32.11 -38.99
N ALA A 3 -29.91 -32.35 -39.34
CA ALA A 3 -28.87 -32.93 -38.48
C ALA A 3 -27.67 -31.97 -38.23
N LEU A 4 -27.71 -30.77 -38.80
CA LEU A 4 -26.75 -29.69 -38.52
C LEU A 4 -27.36 -28.61 -37.60
N THR A 5 -28.69 -28.69 -37.38
CA THR A 5 -29.53 -27.83 -36.55
C THR A 5 -29.56 -28.32 -35.10
N GLY A 6 -28.42 -28.37 -34.42
CA GLY A 6 -28.27 -28.87 -33.04
C GLY A 6 -29.00 -28.07 -31.94
N GLU A 7 -30.20 -27.59 -32.21
CA GLU A 7 -31.18 -27.12 -31.23
C GLU A 7 -31.66 -28.31 -30.38
N LYS A 8 -31.26 -28.28 -29.11
CA LYS A 8 -32.17 -28.19 -27.95
C LYS A 8 -31.51 -28.63 -26.64
N ASN A 9 -30.36 -29.32 -26.67
CA ASN A 9 -29.76 -29.90 -25.44
C ASN A 9 -28.26 -29.58 -25.21
N LYS A 10 -27.69 -28.54 -25.82
CA LYS A 10 -26.30 -28.13 -25.54
C LYS A 10 -26.30 -26.65 -25.14
N GLY A 11 -26.06 -26.41 -23.85
CA GLY A 11 -26.35 -25.12 -23.22
C GLY A 11 -25.67 -23.89 -23.86
N PRO A 12 -26.14 -22.69 -23.49
CA PRO A 12 -25.74 -21.37 -24.01
C PRO A 12 -24.24 -21.17 -24.29
N ARG A 13 -23.40 -21.78 -23.46
CA ARG A 13 -21.93 -21.69 -23.52
C ARG A 13 -21.33 -22.24 -24.81
N ARG A 14 -21.93 -23.26 -25.41
CA ARG A 14 -21.39 -23.91 -26.63
C ARG A 14 -21.67 -23.07 -27.88
N ALA A 15 -22.80 -22.35 -27.93
CA ALA A 15 -23.14 -21.44 -29.01
C ALA A 15 -22.27 -20.16 -28.99
N PHE A 16 -22.01 -19.60 -27.80
CA PHE A 16 -21.06 -18.49 -27.62
C PHE A 16 -19.63 -18.91 -28.03
N TYR A 17 -19.19 -20.11 -27.64
CA TYR A 17 -17.90 -20.65 -28.03
C TYR A 17 -17.76 -20.87 -29.55
N VAL A 18 -18.81 -21.32 -30.23
CA VAL A 18 -18.81 -21.49 -31.70
C VAL A 18 -18.82 -20.13 -32.42
N LYS A 19 -19.59 -19.14 -31.95
CA LYS A 19 -19.57 -17.77 -32.50
C LYS A 19 -18.20 -17.10 -32.29
N LEU A 20 -17.58 -17.27 -31.12
CA LEU A 20 -16.20 -16.86 -30.82
C LEU A 20 -15.21 -17.50 -31.79
N LYS A 21 -15.21 -18.83 -31.91
CA LYS A 21 -14.29 -19.58 -32.76
C LYS A 21 -14.38 -19.19 -34.25
N ASN A 22 -15.57 -18.85 -34.74
CA ASN A 22 -15.79 -18.54 -36.15
C ASN A 22 -15.37 -17.12 -36.55
N LYS A 23 -15.45 -16.13 -35.64
CA LYS A 23 -14.95 -14.76 -35.88
C LYS A 23 -13.52 -14.52 -35.38
N TRP A 24 -12.94 -15.54 -34.74
CA TRP A 24 -11.59 -15.49 -34.19
C TRP A 24 -10.48 -15.24 -35.21
N PRO A 25 -10.47 -15.83 -36.41
CA PRO A 25 -9.38 -15.63 -37.37
C PRO A 25 -9.20 -14.17 -37.79
N GLU A 26 -10.30 -13.45 -38.08
CA GLU A 26 -10.28 -12.04 -38.45
C GLU A 26 -9.83 -11.13 -37.30
N MET A 27 -10.25 -11.44 -36.06
CA MET A 27 -9.81 -10.67 -34.88
C MET A 27 -8.36 -10.99 -34.51
N TYR A 28 -7.91 -12.24 -34.70
CA TYR A 28 -6.55 -12.69 -34.42
C TYR A 28 -5.52 -12.05 -35.35
N GLU A 29 -5.85 -11.81 -36.62
CA GLU A 29 -4.99 -11.07 -37.55
C GLU A 29 -4.80 -9.60 -37.14
N LYS A 30 -5.89 -8.86 -36.94
CA LYS A 30 -5.84 -7.48 -36.42
C LYS A 30 -5.11 -7.40 -35.08
N PHE A 31 -5.26 -8.45 -34.25
CA PHE A 31 -4.62 -8.52 -32.94
C PHE A 31 -3.12 -8.81 -33.03
N ASN A 32 -2.67 -9.65 -33.98
CA ASN A 32 -1.24 -9.87 -34.21
C ASN A 32 -0.55 -8.63 -34.78
N GLU A 33 -1.23 -7.83 -35.60
CA GLU A 33 -0.75 -6.50 -36.00
C GLU A 33 -0.53 -5.58 -34.79
N VAL A 34 -1.49 -5.54 -33.85
CA VAL A 34 -1.38 -4.75 -32.61
C VAL A 34 -0.34 -5.31 -31.63
N LYS A 35 -0.20 -6.63 -31.51
CA LYS A 35 0.83 -7.29 -30.69
C LYS A 35 2.24 -6.98 -31.19
N ASN A 36 2.42 -6.83 -32.50
CA ASN A 36 3.68 -6.39 -33.10
C ASN A 36 3.95 -4.90 -32.88
N LEU A 37 2.90 -4.07 -32.82
CA LEU A 37 3.01 -2.65 -32.42
C LEU A 37 3.32 -2.49 -30.91
N TYR A 38 2.81 -3.38 -30.06
CA TYR A 38 3.01 -3.40 -28.60
C TYR A 38 4.39 -3.84 -28.10
N LYS A 39 5.27 -4.33 -28.99
CA LYS A 39 6.69 -4.50 -28.66
C LYS A 39 7.40 -3.16 -28.50
N LEU A 40 6.76 -2.05 -28.88
CA LEU A 40 7.17 -0.70 -28.55
C LEU A 40 6.46 -0.25 -27.28
N ASP A 41 7.27 0.11 -26.30
CA ASP A 41 7.02 0.72 -25.00
C ASP A 41 5.57 1.08 -24.61
N TRP A 42 5.15 0.61 -23.44
CA TRP A 42 4.00 1.17 -22.68
C TRP A 42 4.26 2.62 -22.19
N GLN A 43 5.41 3.18 -22.54
CA GLN A 43 5.82 4.56 -22.25
C GLN A 43 5.50 5.49 -23.43
N ARG A 44 4.24 5.90 -23.58
CA ARG A 44 3.77 7.20 -24.12
C ARG A 44 2.30 7.08 -24.50
N ASP A 45 1.46 7.95 -23.95
CA ASP A 45 0.22 8.58 -24.47
C ASP A 45 -0.72 7.87 -25.48
N ASP A 46 -0.63 6.57 -25.72
CA ASP A 46 -1.28 5.87 -26.84
C ASP A 46 -2.61 5.18 -26.45
N LEU A 47 -3.06 5.36 -25.20
CA LEU A 47 -4.44 5.05 -24.77
C LEU A 47 -5.40 6.25 -24.98
N LYS A 48 -5.12 7.11 -25.97
CA LYS A 48 -6.07 8.15 -26.40
C LYS A 48 -7.27 7.52 -27.10
N ILE A 49 -8.44 8.15 -26.92
CA ILE A 49 -9.66 7.85 -27.68
C ILE A 49 -9.31 7.90 -29.17
N GLY A 50 -9.56 6.81 -29.89
CA GLY A 50 -9.19 6.66 -31.30
C GLY A 50 -7.92 5.83 -31.57
N SER A 51 -7.21 5.35 -30.55
CA SER A 51 -6.10 4.42 -30.78
C SER A 51 -6.58 3.05 -31.26
N VAL A 52 -5.72 2.31 -31.95
CA VAL A 52 -6.01 0.96 -32.45
C VAL A 52 -6.41 0.02 -31.28
N LEU A 53 -5.80 0.21 -30.11
CA LEU A 53 -6.18 -0.47 -28.88
C LEU A 53 -7.60 -0.13 -28.41
N CYS A 54 -7.96 1.15 -28.42
CA CYS A 54 -9.30 1.61 -28.09
C CYS A 54 -10.32 1.01 -29.06
N ALA A 55 -10.01 0.98 -30.36
CA ALA A 55 -10.86 0.38 -31.38
C ALA A 55 -11.02 -1.14 -31.19
N VAL A 56 -9.95 -1.87 -30.89
CA VAL A 56 -10.01 -3.32 -30.59
C VAL A 56 -10.78 -3.58 -29.29
N ALA A 57 -10.59 -2.76 -28.25
CA ALA A 57 -11.36 -2.87 -27.01
C ALA A 57 -12.84 -2.55 -27.24
N GLU A 58 -13.17 -1.57 -28.09
CA GLU A 58 -14.54 -1.25 -28.49
C GLU A 58 -15.16 -2.32 -29.38
N GLU A 59 -14.39 -2.95 -30.28
CA GLU A 59 -14.83 -4.05 -31.14
C GLU A 59 -15.04 -5.32 -30.30
N ALA A 60 -14.15 -5.60 -29.34
CA ALA A 60 -14.32 -6.64 -28.33
C ALA A 60 -15.51 -6.36 -27.41
N LYS A 61 -15.73 -5.10 -26.99
CA LYS A 61 -16.89 -4.67 -26.21
C LYS A 61 -18.18 -4.81 -27.02
N LYS A 62 -18.22 -4.37 -28.27
CA LYS A 62 -19.36 -4.55 -29.19
C LYS A 62 -19.62 -6.03 -29.45
N PHE A 63 -18.57 -6.83 -29.62
CA PHE A 63 -18.67 -8.27 -29.80
C PHE A 63 -19.21 -8.98 -28.55
N LEU A 64 -18.73 -8.62 -27.36
CA LEU A 64 -19.26 -9.11 -26.09
C LEU A 64 -20.72 -8.67 -25.91
N THR A 65 -21.02 -7.39 -26.19
CA THR A 65 -22.37 -6.82 -26.15
C THR A 65 -23.30 -7.57 -27.09
N ASN A 66 -22.89 -7.81 -28.35
CA ASN A 66 -23.65 -8.52 -29.37
C ASN A 66 -23.78 -10.03 -29.08
N GLY A 67 -22.75 -10.62 -28.46
CA GLY A 67 -22.79 -11.99 -27.94
C GLY A 67 -23.72 -12.13 -26.72
N THR A 68 -23.95 -11.04 -26.00
CA THR A 68 -24.87 -10.94 -24.86
C THR A 68 -26.25 -10.36 -25.20
N THR A 69 -26.53 -9.92 -26.44
CA THR A 69 -27.87 -9.42 -26.82
C THR A 69 -28.82 -10.50 -27.32
N ASP A 70 -28.32 -11.65 -27.80
CA ASP A 70 -29.16 -12.82 -28.17
C ASP A 70 -29.57 -13.68 -26.95
N MET A 71 -29.18 -13.30 -25.74
CA MET A 71 -29.71 -13.84 -24.49
C MET A 71 -29.81 -12.71 -23.51
N VAL A 72 -31.02 -12.47 -22.98
CA VAL A 72 -31.31 -11.48 -21.93
C VAL A 72 -30.25 -11.52 -20.83
N PHE A 73 -29.23 -10.67 -20.97
CA PHE A 73 -28.37 -10.24 -19.89
C PHE A 73 -28.62 -8.74 -19.78
N SER A 74 -29.49 -8.41 -18.83
CA SER A 74 -29.76 -7.03 -18.49
C SER A 74 -28.48 -6.36 -17.99
N ARG A 75 -28.38 -5.03 -18.06
CA ARG A 75 -27.29 -4.27 -17.42
C ARG A 75 -27.08 -4.64 -15.94
N ASN A 76 -28.10 -5.18 -15.27
CA ASN A 76 -28.04 -5.69 -13.89
C ASN A 76 -27.35 -7.05 -13.75
N ASP A 77 -27.01 -7.74 -14.84
CA ASP A 77 -26.30 -9.02 -14.79
C ASP A 77 -24.78 -8.86 -14.88
N TYR A 78 -24.28 -7.70 -15.32
CA TYR A 78 -22.87 -7.32 -15.12
C TYR A 78 -22.57 -6.99 -13.65
N GLU A 79 -23.56 -6.51 -12.89
CA GLU A 79 -23.46 -6.43 -11.41
C GLU A 79 -23.25 -7.81 -10.76
N LYS A 80 -23.49 -8.90 -11.51
CA LYS A 80 -23.26 -10.28 -11.07
C LYS A 80 -22.02 -10.90 -11.69
N LEU A 81 -20.95 -10.16 -11.99
CA LEU A 81 -19.60 -10.75 -12.14
C LEU A 81 -19.08 -11.25 -10.78
N THR A 82 -19.73 -12.29 -10.28
CA THR A 82 -19.41 -12.97 -9.02
C THR A 82 -18.33 -14.02 -9.26
N LEU A 83 -17.62 -14.41 -8.19
CA LEU A 83 -16.72 -15.56 -8.18
C LEU A 83 -17.30 -16.79 -8.93
N ASN A 84 -18.60 -17.06 -8.75
CA ASN A 84 -19.30 -18.16 -9.42
C ASN A 84 -19.33 -18.04 -10.95
N ASN A 85 -19.36 -16.83 -11.49
CA ASN A 85 -19.35 -16.61 -12.94
C ASN A 85 -17.95 -16.76 -13.51
N PHE A 86 -16.91 -16.29 -12.81
CA PHE A 86 -15.54 -16.56 -13.24
C PHE A 86 -15.19 -18.05 -13.19
N GLN A 87 -15.65 -18.79 -12.17
CA GLN A 87 -15.46 -20.24 -12.09
C GLN A 87 -16.05 -20.98 -13.31
N LYS A 88 -17.20 -20.55 -13.83
CA LYS A 88 -17.85 -21.16 -15.00
C LYS A 88 -17.06 -21.00 -16.29
N ILE A 89 -16.23 -19.95 -16.40
CA ILE A 89 -15.38 -19.65 -17.57
C ILE A 89 -13.89 -19.90 -17.31
N LYS A 90 -13.53 -20.46 -16.14
CA LYS A 90 -12.15 -20.70 -15.70
C LYS A 90 -11.31 -21.41 -16.77
N GLY A 91 -11.85 -22.48 -17.36
CA GLY A 91 -11.15 -23.26 -18.39
C GLY A 91 -10.90 -22.50 -19.70
N SER A 92 -11.70 -21.47 -20.02
CA SER A 92 -11.44 -20.58 -21.15
C SER A 92 -10.41 -19.52 -20.79
N LEU A 93 -10.54 -18.92 -19.60
CA LEU A 93 -9.58 -17.93 -19.09
C LEU A 93 -8.16 -18.50 -19.00
N GLN A 94 -8.01 -19.77 -18.61
CA GLN A 94 -6.71 -20.45 -18.53
C GLN A 94 -6.01 -20.64 -19.88
N LYS A 95 -6.77 -20.58 -20.99
CA LYS A 95 -6.27 -20.87 -22.34
C LYS A 95 -6.12 -19.62 -23.20
N ASP A 96 -6.61 -18.49 -22.72
CA ASP A 96 -6.78 -17.29 -23.53
C ASP A 96 -6.45 -16.02 -22.73
N ASP A 97 -5.21 -15.56 -22.90
CA ASP A 97 -4.70 -14.32 -22.30
C ASP A 97 -5.46 -13.08 -22.81
N LEU A 98 -6.10 -13.14 -23.98
CA LEU A 98 -6.86 -12.03 -24.55
C LEU A 98 -8.20 -11.88 -23.89
N LEU A 99 -8.88 -13.01 -23.70
CA LEU A 99 -10.11 -13.04 -22.92
C LEU A 99 -9.87 -12.49 -21.51
N GLN A 100 -8.74 -12.82 -20.88
CA GLN A 100 -8.35 -12.22 -19.60
C GLN A 100 -8.22 -10.70 -19.71
N ARG A 101 -7.47 -10.17 -20.69
CA ARG A 101 -7.27 -8.73 -20.90
C ARG A 101 -8.57 -7.97 -21.14
N SER A 102 -9.43 -8.48 -22.02
CA SER A 102 -10.72 -7.85 -22.33
C SER A 102 -11.65 -7.81 -21.12
N ILE A 103 -11.70 -8.90 -20.34
CA ILE A 103 -12.52 -8.95 -19.13
C ILE A 103 -11.99 -7.98 -18.08
N VAL A 104 -10.67 -7.96 -17.84
CA VAL A 104 -10.05 -7.07 -16.86
C VAL A 104 -10.27 -5.60 -17.22
N TYR A 105 -10.17 -5.23 -18.49
CA TYR A 105 -10.40 -3.85 -18.95
C TYR A 105 -11.84 -3.35 -18.68
N LEU A 106 -12.82 -4.25 -18.78
CA LEU A 106 -14.24 -3.94 -18.55
C LEU A 106 -14.67 -4.19 -17.09
N MET A 107 -13.77 -4.69 -16.25
CA MET A 107 -14.08 -5.11 -14.88
C MET A 107 -14.25 -3.89 -13.97
N GLU A 108 -15.32 -3.86 -13.18
CA GLU A 108 -15.44 -2.87 -12.11
C GLU A 108 -14.47 -3.17 -10.97
N PHE A 109 -13.99 -2.11 -10.31
CA PHE A 109 -13.00 -2.15 -9.24
C PHE A 109 -13.29 -3.20 -8.14
N LYS A 110 -14.57 -3.36 -7.76
CA LYS A 110 -15.01 -4.28 -6.71
C LYS A 110 -14.78 -5.76 -7.04
N HIS A 111 -14.64 -6.13 -8.32
CA HIS A 111 -14.52 -7.51 -8.78
C HIS A 111 -13.07 -8.00 -8.92
N PHE A 112 -12.08 -7.12 -8.77
CA PHE A 112 -10.66 -7.48 -8.90
C PHE A 112 -10.22 -8.51 -7.85
N VAL A 113 -10.76 -8.43 -6.62
CA VAL A 113 -10.50 -9.42 -5.56
C VAL A 113 -11.05 -10.79 -5.95
N ASP A 114 -12.27 -10.83 -6.47
CA ASP A 114 -12.89 -12.08 -6.93
C ASP A 114 -12.08 -12.69 -8.08
N ALA A 115 -11.65 -11.86 -9.04
CA ALA A 115 -10.80 -12.25 -10.17
C ALA A 115 -9.48 -12.87 -9.70
N LEU A 116 -8.86 -12.28 -8.68
CA LEU A 116 -7.62 -12.77 -8.09
C LEU A 116 -7.81 -14.18 -7.49
N LYS A 117 -8.90 -14.38 -6.72
CA LYS A 117 -9.21 -15.66 -6.04
C LYS A 117 -9.39 -16.86 -6.97
N ILE A 118 -9.72 -16.66 -8.25
CA ILE A 118 -9.84 -17.78 -9.20
C ILE A 118 -8.48 -18.39 -9.53
N GLY A 119 -7.39 -17.61 -9.39
CA GLY A 119 -6.02 -18.02 -9.68
C GLY A 119 -5.79 -18.29 -11.16
N VAL A 120 -6.42 -17.50 -12.03
CA VAL A 120 -6.28 -17.65 -13.50
C VAL A 120 -5.93 -16.36 -14.21
N PHE A 121 -6.36 -15.21 -13.68
CA PHE A 121 -5.96 -13.94 -14.22
C PHE A 121 -4.49 -13.66 -13.89
N ASN A 122 -3.76 -13.13 -14.87
CA ASN A 122 -2.43 -12.60 -14.63
C ASN A 122 -2.48 -11.44 -13.61
N GLU A 123 -1.69 -11.53 -12.55
CA GLU A 123 -1.71 -10.58 -11.42
C GLU A 123 -1.14 -9.21 -11.82
N CYS A 124 -0.16 -9.18 -12.72
CA CYS A 124 0.39 -7.93 -13.28
C CYS A 124 -0.69 -7.20 -14.10
N LEU A 125 -1.47 -7.95 -14.89
CA LEU A 125 -2.61 -7.40 -15.65
C LEU A 125 -3.67 -6.80 -14.72
N LEU A 126 -4.04 -7.51 -13.65
CA LEU A 126 -4.99 -7.00 -12.64
C LEU A 126 -4.46 -5.73 -11.96
N THR A 127 -3.19 -5.72 -11.55
CA THR A 127 -2.54 -4.55 -10.93
C THR A 127 -2.52 -3.34 -11.87
N ASN A 128 -2.19 -3.54 -13.15
CA ASN A 128 -2.16 -2.47 -14.13
C ASN A 128 -3.55 -1.88 -14.41
N ALA A 129 -4.57 -2.72 -14.52
CA ALA A 129 -5.93 -2.23 -14.73
C ALA A 129 -6.49 -1.53 -13.48
N MET A 130 -6.18 -2.03 -12.29
CA MET A 130 -6.48 -1.34 -11.03
C MET A 130 -5.83 0.06 -11.00
N THR A 131 -4.57 0.17 -11.43
CA THR A 131 -3.85 1.45 -11.59
C THR A 131 -4.55 2.38 -12.58
N TYR A 132 -5.00 1.85 -13.72
CA TYR A 132 -5.74 2.62 -14.72
C TYR A 132 -7.05 3.18 -14.15
N HIS A 133 -7.83 2.37 -13.43
CA HIS A 133 -9.05 2.83 -12.78
C HIS A 133 -8.79 3.93 -11.75
N LEU A 134 -7.72 3.79 -10.96
CA LEU A 134 -7.28 4.83 -10.01
C LEU A 134 -6.98 6.16 -10.72
N LYS A 135 -6.28 6.15 -11.87
CA LYS A 135 -5.99 7.36 -12.64
C LYS A 135 -7.25 8.06 -13.17
N SER A 136 -8.26 7.29 -13.55
CA SER A 136 -9.44 7.79 -14.27
C SER A 136 -10.52 8.44 -13.39
N ILE A 137 -10.45 8.28 -12.07
CA ILE A 137 -11.49 8.71 -11.12
C ILE A 137 -10.83 9.51 -9.99
N LYS A 138 -11.52 10.50 -9.43
CA LYS A 138 -11.07 11.12 -8.17
C LYS A 138 -10.98 10.04 -7.10
N CYS A 139 -9.81 9.88 -6.47
CA CYS A 139 -9.62 8.83 -5.46
C CYS A 139 -10.52 9.10 -4.25
N LEU A 140 -11.44 8.17 -3.98
CA LEU A 140 -12.39 8.23 -2.86
C LEU A 140 -12.05 7.13 -1.83
N ASN A 141 -12.46 7.31 -0.57
CA ASN A 141 -12.15 6.36 0.52
C ASN A 141 -12.59 4.91 0.21
N TYR A 142 -13.69 4.72 -0.51
CA TYR A 142 -14.12 3.38 -0.92
C TYR A 142 -13.10 2.71 -1.87
N MET A 143 -12.44 3.47 -2.75
CA MET A 143 -11.40 2.95 -3.64
C MET A 143 -10.17 2.53 -2.83
N ILE A 144 -9.76 3.35 -1.84
CA ILE A 144 -8.67 3.00 -0.91
C ILE A 144 -8.95 1.65 -0.24
N ASN A 145 -10.17 1.45 0.26
CA ASN A 145 -10.55 0.18 0.90
C ASN A 145 -10.50 -1.01 -0.08
N HIS A 146 -10.98 -0.85 -1.30
CA HIS A 146 -10.86 -1.91 -2.29
C HIS A 146 -9.41 -2.19 -2.71
N CYS A 147 -8.55 -1.16 -2.83
CA CYS A 147 -7.11 -1.34 -3.07
C CYS A 147 -6.49 -2.17 -1.95
N LYS A 148 -6.75 -1.81 -0.69
CA LYS A 148 -6.25 -2.53 0.48
C LYS A 148 -6.67 -3.99 0.44
N ASN A 149 -7.95 -4.26 0.17
CA ASN A 149 -8.47 -5.63 0.08
C ASN A 149 -7.82 -6.43 -1.06
N PHE A 150 -7.61 -5.80 -2.22
CA PHE A 150 -6.92 -6.41 -3.34
C PHE A 150 -5.47 -6.77 -3.01
N LEU A 151 -4.72 -5.85 -2.40
CA LEU A 151 -3.33 -6.08 -2.02
C LEU A 151 -3.21 -7.15 -0.92
N HIS A 152 -4.13 -7.18 0.04
CA HIS A 152 -4.18 -8.25 1.04
C HIS A 152 -4.43 -9.62 0.39
N GLU A 153 -5.38 -9.70 -0.54
CA GLU A 153 -5.63 -10.95 -1.25
C GLU A 153 -4.41 -11.34 -2.09
N LEU A 154 -3.73 -10.38 -2.72
CA LEU A 154 -2.52 -10.60 -3.50
C LEU A 154 -1.41 -11.20 -2.63
N LEU A 155 -1.19 -10.69 -1.42
CA LEU A 155 -0.22 -11.24 -0.47
C LEU A 155 -0.56 -12.66 -0.01
N ASN A 156 -1.85 -12.99 0.07
CA ASN A 156 -2.32 -14.30 0.52
C ASN A 156 -2.29 -15.36 -0.58
N LEU A 157 -2.04 -14.98 -1.84
CA LEU A 157 -1.92 -15.94 -2.92
C LEU A 157 -0.69 -16.83 -2.68
N ASN A 158 -0.90 -18.14 -2.75
CA ASN A 158 0.19 -19.09 -2.69
C ASN A 158 0.90 -19.12 -4.06
N PHE A 159 1.90 -18.26 -4.27
CA PHE A 159 2.68 -18.13 -5.52
C PHE A 159 3.58 -19.34 -5.84
N VAL A 160 3.24 -20.52 -5.31
CA VAL A 160 4.13 -21.68 -5.28
C VAL A 160 4.27 -22.34 -6.66
N GLU A 161 3.34 -22.19 -7.61
CA GLU A 161 3.52 -22.80 -8.94
C GLU A 161 2.92 -22.00 -10.11
N ARG A 162 3.79 -21.74 -11.10
CA ARG A 162 3.53 -21.48 -12.54
C ARG A 162 2.78 -20.20 -12.92
N ASN A 163 3.53 -19.28 -13.54
CA ASN A 163 3.11 -18.23 -14.50
C ASN A 163 3.10 -16.77 -14.05
N CYS A 164 3.28 -16.44 -12.77
CA CYS A 164 3.45 -15.03 -12.38
C CYS A 164 4.92 -14.62 -12.53
N ASN A 165 5.22 -13.76 -13.51
CA ASN A 165 6.51 -13.07 -13.55
C ASN A 165 6.52 -12.02 -12.43
N ARG A 166 7.12 -12.40 -11.29
CA ARG A 166 7.20 -11.57 -10.10
C ARG A 166 7.88 -10.22 -10.37
N ALA A 167 8.83 -10.17 -11.31
CA ALA A 167 9.48 -8.91 -11.68
C ALA A 167 8.48 -7.93 -12.32
N HIS A 168 7.68 -8.41 -13.28
CA HIS A 168 6.61 -7.59 -13.88
C HIS A 168 5.52 -7.20 -12.87
N LEU A 169 5.22 -8.05 -11.88
CA LEU A 169 4.28 -7.71 -10.82
C LEU A 169 4.83 -6.58 -9.94
N VAL A 170 6.09 -6.65 -9.53
CA VAL A 170 6.74 -5.58 -8.74
C VAL A 170 6.75 -4.26 -9.51
N GLU A 171 7.09 -4.30 -10.80
CA GLU A 171 7.04 -3.10 -11.65
C GLU A 171 5.62 -2.50 -11.73
N ALA A 172 4.59 -3.34 -11.91
CA ALA A 172 3.20 -2.89 -11.91
C ALA A 172 2.79 -2.26 -10.56
N LEU A 173 3.25 -2.82 -9.43
CA LEU A 173 2.98 -2.27 -8.09
C LEU A 173 3.68 -0.92 -7.87
N ILE A 174 4.90 -0.74 -8.37
CA ILE A 174 5.60 0.55 -8.31
C ILE A 174 4.89 1.60 -9.14
N ASN A 175 4.41 1.23 -10.33
CA ASN A 175 3.60 2.11 -11.16
C ASN A 175 2.29 2.50 -10.46
N MET A 176 1.64 1.56 -9.78
CA MET A 176 0.47 1.84 -8.95
C MET A 176 0.79 2.82 -7.82
N LEU A 177 1.89 2.58 -7.10
CA LEU A 177 2.36 3.46 -6.03
C LEU A 177 2.58 4.89 -6.53
N LEU A 178 3.23 5.06 -7.68
CA LEU A 178 3.44 6.38 -8.29
C LEU A 178 2.13 7.11 -8.56
N VAL A 179 1.10 6.41 -9.03
CA VAL A 179 -0.22 7.01 -9.24
C VAL A 179 -0.83 7.43 -7.91
N ILE A 180 -0.83 6.55 -6.93
CA ILE A 180 -1.41 6.79 -5.60
C ILE A 180 -0.74 8.00 -4.93
N LEU A 181 0.58 8.08 -4.97
CA LEU A 181 1.36 9.21 -4.41
C LEU A 181 1.03 10.55 -5.06
N ASN A 182 0.52 10.56 -6.29
CA ASN A 182 0.10 11.77 -6.99
C ASN A 182 -1.38 12.13 -6.75
N MET A 183 -2.18 11.25 -6.14
CA MET A 183 -3.63 11.39 -6.07
C MET A 183 -4.22 11.47 -4.66
N ILE A 184 -3.51 10.99 -3.63
CA ILE A 184 -4.06 10.86 -2.28
C ILE A 184 -3.26 11.72 -1.31
N ASP A 185 -3.97 12.46 -0.44
CA ASP A 185 -3.38 13.15 0.71
C ASP A 185 -3.07 12.18 1.86
N ILE A 186 -2.19 12.57 2.76
CA ILE A 186 -1.90 11.74 3.93
C ILE A 186 -2.98 11.85 5.01
N ASN A 187 -3.43 10.68 5.45
CA ASN A 187 -4.30 10.46 6.59
C ASN A 187 -4.16 8.98 7.02
N ASP A 188 -4.91 8.55 8.03
CA ASP A 188 -4.76 7.20 8.58
C ASP A 188 -5.12 6.10 7.58
N ASP A 189 -6.12 6.33 6.72
CA ASP A 189 -6.54 5.38 5.68
C ASP A 189 -5.50 5.26 4.57
N SER A 190 -4.93 6.38 4.12
CA SER A 190 -3.88 6.37 3.11
C SER A 190 -2.55 5.86 3.65
N CYS A 191 -2.20 6.15 4.90
CA CYS A 191 -1.06 5.53 5.59
C CYS A 191 -1.19 4.00 5.67
N SER A 192 -2.40 3.50 5.98
CA SER A 192 -2.69 2.07 5.95
C SER A 192 -2.47 1.46 4.56
N LEU A 193 -2.96 2.13 3.50
CA LEU A 193 -2.72 1.71 2.12
C LEU A 193 -1.23 1.74 1.74
N PHE A 194 -0.50 2.80 2.07
CA PHE A 194 0.93 2.91 1.79
C PHE A 194 1.72 1.80 2.47
N PHE A 195 1.45 1.52 3.74
CA PHE A 195 2.07 0.42 4.47
C PHE A 195 1.89 -0.91 3.74
N ILE A 196 0.64 -1.24 3.37
CA ILE A 196 0.34 -2.49 2.64
C ILE A 196 1.04 -2.52 1.28
N MET A 197 1.05 -1.40 0.54
CA MET A 197 1.69 -1.31 -0.77
C MET A 197 3.20 -1.55 -0.70
N PHE A 198 3.89 -0.86 0.22
CA PHE A 198 5.32 -1.06 0.43
C PHE A 198 5.63 -2.48 0.87
N TYR A 199 4.80 -3.05 1.75
CA TYR A 199 4.95 -4.44 2.18
C TYR A 199 4.78 -5.43 1.02
N CYS A 200 3.78 -5.25 0.14
CA CYS A 200 3.61 -6.03 -1.08
C CYS A 200 4.83 -5.96 -1.98
N ILE A 201 5.29 -4.74 -2.30
CA ILE A 201 6.45 -4.52 -3.17
C ILE A 201 7.68 -5.24 -2.59
N ASN A 202 7.96 -5.05 -1.30
CA ASN A 202 9.12 -5.66 -0.64
C ASN A 202 9.03 -7.19 -0.66
N THR A 203 7.86 -7.74 -0.32
CA THR A 203 7.63 -9.17 -0.26
C THR A 203 7.84 -9.83 -1.63
N PHE A 204 7.24 -9.28 -2.69
CA PHE A 204 7.39 -9.85 -4.03
C PHE A 204 8.78 -9.66 -4.60
N TYR A 205 9.43 -8.53 -4.32
CA TYR A 205 10.80 -8.28 -4.74
C TYR A 205 11.78 -9.33 -4.16
N LYS A 206 11.68 -9.61 -2.86
CA LYS A 206 12.51 -10.64 -2.19
C LYS A 206 12.28 -12.07 -2.72
N MET A 207 11.13 -12.32 -3.35
CA MET A 207 10.79 -13.61 -3.95
C MET A 207 11.28 -13.76 -5.40
N ILE A 208 11.92 -12.75 -5.99
CA ILE A 208 12.50 -12.83 -7.34
C ILE A 208 13.83 -13.59 -7.25
N ASP A 209 13.98 -14.61 -8.08
CA ASP A 209 15.24 -15.35 -8.23
C ASP A 209 16.35 -14.40 -8.72
N LEU A 210 17.51 -14.41 -8.06
CA LEU A 210 18.68 -13.60 -8.44
C LEU A 210 19.19 -13.91 -9.85
N SER A 211 18.93 -15.12 -10.35
CA SER A 211 19.26 -15.54 -11.71
C SER A 211 18.24 -15.11 -12.76
N ASN A 212 17.13 -14.47 -12.36
CA ASN A 212 16.10 -14.00 -13.27
C ASN A 212 16.63 -12.84 -14.11
N LYS A 213 16.61 -12.99 -15.45
CA LYS A 213 17.05 -11.95 -16.40
C LYS A 213 16.23 -10.67 -16.29
N ASP A 214 14.95 -10.78 -15.91
CA ASP A 214 14.06 -9.64 -15.76
C ASP A 214 14.38 -8.82 -14.50
N LEU A 215 15.16 -9.37 -13.55
CA LEU A 215 15.58 -8.64 -12.36
C LEU A 215 16.51 -7.48 -12.71
N THR A 216 17.39 -7.62 -13.70
CA THR A 216 18.27 -6.54 -14.15
C THR A 216 17.45 -5.38 -14.71
N GLN A 217 16.52 -5.69 -15.61
CA GLN A 217 15.61 -4.68 -16.21
C GLN A 217 14.72 -4.03 -15.14
N LEU A 218 14.17 -4.83 -14.22
CA LEU A 218 13.39 -4.31 -13.10
C LEU A 218 14.24 -3.36 -12.24
N ASN A 219 15.47 -3.71 -11.91
CA ASN A 219 16.34 -2.86 -11.09
C ASN A 219 16.66 -1.53 -11.78
N GLU A 220 16.80 -1.51 -13.11
CA GLU A 220 16.94 -0.27 -13.88
C GLU A 220 15.64 0.56 -13.85
N SER A 221 14.49 -0.08 -14.05
CA SER A 221 13.17 0.56 -13.95
C SER A 221 12.95 1.17 -12.56
N ILE A 222 13.23 0.41 -11.50
CA ILE A 222 13.18 0.86 -10.10
C ILE A 222 14.07 2.09 -9.90
N LYS A 223 15.34 2.03 -10.33
CA LYS A 223 16.29 3.15 -10.19
C LYS A 223 15.78 4.44 -10.84
N ASN A 224 15.09 4.33 -11.97
CA ASN A 224 14.49 5.48 -12.66
C ASN A 224 13.27 6.05 -11.91
N HIS A 225 12.51 5.21 -11.21
CA HIS A 225 11.30 5.62 -10.49
C HIS A 225 11.56 6.09 -9.05
N ILE A 226 12.58 5.56 -8.36
CA ILE A 226 12.90 5.86 -6.96
C ILE A 226 13.01 7.37 -6.68
N PRO A 227 13.75 8.18 -7.46
CA PRO A 227 13.87 9.61 -7.18
C PRO A 227 12.52 10.32 -7.15
N HIS A 228 11.59 9.91 -8.01
CA HIS A 228 10.25 10.48 -8.03
C HIS A 228 9.41 10.03 -6.83
N VAL A 229 9.48 8.74 -6.47
CA VAL A 229 8.82 8.19 -5.27
C VAL A 229 9.30 8.92 -4.01
N ILE A 230 10.63 9.04 -3.83
CA ILE A 230 11.24 9.73 -2.69
C ILE A 230 10.78 11.18 -2.63
N LYS A 231 10.89 11.92 -3.73
CA LYS A 231 10.48 13.32 -3.80
C LYS A 231 9.01 13.51 -3.39
N ARG A 232 8.12 12.61 -3.85
CA ARG A 232 6.70 12.68 -3.50
C ARG A 232 6.45 12.37 -2.03
N LEU A 233 7.08 11.33 -1.49
CA LEU A 233 6.99 11.01 -0.07
C LEU A 233 7.52 12.15 0.81
N GLN A 234 8.65 12.77 0.45
CA GLN A 234 9.18 13.95 1.15
C GLN A 234 8.17 15.09 1.22
N ILE A 235 7.50 15.38 0.10
CA ILE A 235 6.48 16.43 0.03
C ILE A 235 5.27 16.06 0.91
N MET A 236 4.74 14.84 0.76
CA MET A 236 3.55 14.38 1.47
C MET A 236 3.75 14.32 2.99
N PHE A 237 4.91 13.82 3.44
CA PHE A 237 5.28 13.77 4.85
C PHE A 237 5.96 15.06 5.33
N GLY A 238 6.03 16.10 4.52
CA GLY A 238 6.59 17.40 4.91
C GLY A 238 5.83 18.06 6.07
N GLU A 239 6.49 18.99 6.77
CA GLU A 239 5.95 19.66 7.97
C GLU A 239 4.64 20.43 7.69
N TYR A 240 4.52 21.04 6.50
CA TYR A 240 3.38 21.89 6.14
C TYR A 240 2.10 21.13 5.78
N HIS A 241 2.21 19.88 5.34
CA HIS A 241 1.08 19.18 4.76
C HIS A 241 0.37 18.27 5.77
N THR A 242 1.07 17.75 6.78
CA THR A 242 0.58 16.59 7.56
C THR A 242 1.08 16.56 9.00
N SER A 243 0.59 17.44 9.88
CA SER A 243 1.03 17.46 11.29
C SER A 243 0.59 16.22 12.06
N TRP A 244 1.38 15.80 13.06
CA TRP A 244 0.92 14.83 14.07
C TRP A 244 -0.05 15.51 15.02
N SER A 245 -1.33 15.47 14.66
CA SER A 245 -2.42 16.09 15.41
C SER A 245 -3.00 15.20 16.50
N THR A 246 -2.83 13.87 16.39
CA THR A 246 -3.33 12.88 17.35
C THR A 246 -2.37 11.69 17.44
N VAL A 247 -2.41 10.95 18.56
CA VAL A 247 -1.61 9.72 18.72
C VAL A 247 -1.96 8.63 17.69
N PRO A 248 -3.24 8.37 17.34
CA PRO A 248 -3.58 7.47 16.23
C PRO A 248 -2.92 7.87 14.91
N ASN A 249 -2.92 9.16 14.58
CA ASN A 249 -2.29 9.67 13.37
C ASN A 249 -0.77 9.55 13.37
N LEU A 250 -0.13 9.83 14.50
CA LEU A 250 1.29 9.58 14.69
C LEU A 250 1.61 8.08 14.48
N LYS A 251 0.82 7.20 15.12
CA LYS A 251 1.01 5.74 15.03
C LYS A 251 0.85 5.22 13.60
N SER A 252 -0.13 5.72 12.84
CA SER A 252 -0.36 5.31 11.45
C SER A 252 0.82 5.72 10.56
N GLN A 253 1.34 6.94 10.72
CA GLN A 253 2.50 7.43 9.99
C GLN A 253 3.80 6.70 10.38
N LEU A 254 4.03 6.40 11.66
CA LEU A 254 5.21 5.65 12.11
C LEU A 254 5.32 4.28 11.45
N LYS A 255 4.20 3.59 11.22
CA LYS A 255 4.21 2.29 10.52
C LYS A 255 4.73 2.43 9.09
N VAL A 256 4.37 3.49 8.38
CA VAL A 256 4.87 3.74 7.02
C VAL A 256 6.35 4.08 7.07
N ILE A 257 6.78 4.94 8.00
CA ILE A 257 8.19 5.31 8.18
C ILE A 257 9.06 4.10 8.49
N GLU A 258 8.60 3.21 9.37
CA GLU A 258 9.28 1.95 9.68
C GLU A 258 9.40 1.07 8.43
N MET A 259 8.30 0.88 7.70
CA MET A 259 8.28 0.09 6.48
C MET A 259 9.21 0.66 5.41
N LEU A 260 9.30 1.98 5.26
CA LEU A 260 10.25 2.62 4.32
C LEU A 260 11.70 2.25 4.65
N ALA A 261 12.08 2.21 5.93
CA ALA A 261 13.43 1.85 6.31
C ALA A 261 13.76 0.36 6.14
N ASP A 262 12.73 -0.49 6.12
CA ASP A 262 12.83 -1.93 5.89
C ASP A 262 12.70 -2.32 4.41
N LEU A 263 12.54 -1.35 3.49
CA LEU A 263 12.50 -1.61 2.06
C LEU A 263 13.88 -2.06 1.57
N GLU A 264 13.93 -3.25 0.97
CA GLU A 264 15.16 -3.85 0.44
C GLU A 264 15.25 -3.76 -1.10
N ILE A 265 14.44 -2.90 -1.73
CA ILE A 265 14.49 -2.68 -3.18
C ILE A 265 15.76 -1.90 -3.58
N THR A 266 16.53 -2.44 -4.55
CA THR A 266 17.70 -1.80 -5.18
C THR A 266 18.58 -0.99 -4.23
N ASN A 267 19.12 -1.65 -3.20
CA ASN A 267 20.02 -1.12 -2.17
C ASN A 267 19.39 -0.32 -1.00
N GLY A 268 18.10 0.01 -1.02
CA GLY A 268 17.27 0.41 0.15
C GLY A 268 17.71 1.61 1.00
N ASP A 269 18.93 2.10 0.87
CA ASP A 269 19.52 3.09 1.76
C ASP A 269 18.91 4.48 1.52
N GLU A 270 18.46 4.79 0.30
CA GLU A 270 17.78 6.05 0.04
C GLU A 270 16.44 6.15 0.80
N PHE A 271 15.71 5.04 0.94
CA PHE A 271 14.47 5.01 1.70
C PHE A 271 14.71 5.07 3.22
N LYS A 272 15.81 4.48 3.71
CA LYS A 272 16.24 4.64 5.12
C LYS A 272 16.60 6.09 5.44
N VAL A 273 17.35 6.75 4.57
CA VAL A 273 17.69 8.18 4.71
C VAL A 273 16.42 9.01 4.73
N LEU A 274 15.51 8.77 3.78
CA LEU A 274 14.20 9.42 3.75
C LEU A 274 13.41 9.22 5.04
N ALA A 275 13.34 7.99 5.55
CA ALA A 275 12.62 7.67 6.78
C ALA A 275 13.20 8.42 7.99
N CYS A 276 14.54 8.47 8.12
CA CYS A 276 15.24 9.27 9.13
C CYS A 276 14.84 10.75 9.06
N ASP A 277 14.89 11.33 7.87
CA ASP A 277 14.65 12.76 7.65
C ASP A 277 13.20 13.14 7.96
N ILE A 278 12.24 12.34 7.47
CA ILE A 278 10.82 12.52 7.79
C ILE A 278 10.62 12.48 9.31
N LEU A 279 11.16 11.45 9.97
CA LEU A 279 10.96 11.25 11.40
C LEU A 279 11.51 12.42 12.23
N LYS A 280 12.75 12.86 11.96
CA LYS A 280 13.37 13.98 12.68
C LYS A 280 12.58 15.27 12.51
N ASN A 281 12.13 15.58 11.30
CA ASN A 281 11.33 16.77 11.01
C ASN A 281 9.97 16.70 11.71
N LYS A 282 9.29 15.55 11.66
CA LYS A 282 8.00 15.36 12.35
C LYS A 282 8.12 15.52 13.86
N ILE A 283 9.14 14.93 14.48
CA ILE A 283 9.37 15.06 15.94
C ILE A 283 9.66 16.52 16.31
N LYS A 284 10.45 17.24 15.49
CA LYS A 284 10.80 18.64 15.74
C LYS A 284 9.60 19.58 15.64
N SER A 285 8.67 19.30 14.73
CA SER A 285 7.49 20.14 14.46
C SER A 285 6.25 19.74 15.25
N ALA A 286 6.22 18.54 15.85
CA ALA A 286 5.08 18.06 16.61
C ALA A 286 4.85 18.84 17.92
N GLU A 287 3.59 18.91 18.35
CA GLU A 287 3.26 19.48 19.65
C GLU A 287 3.81 18.61 20.78
N ASN A 288 4.42 19.25 21.79
CA ASN A 288 4.96 18.55 22.96
C ASN A 288 3.89 17.75 23.73
N SER A 289 2.62 18.19 23.69
CA SER A 289 1.46 17.46 24.24
C SER A 289 1.29 16.11 23.56
N ILE A 290 1.29 16.09 22.23
CA ILE A 290 1.14 14.87 21.43
C ILE A 290 2.35 13.94 21.62
N LEU A 291 3.57 14.50 21.67
CA LEU A 291 4.77 13.70 21.95
C LEU A 291 4.73 13.09 23.36
N LEU A 292 4.31 13.86 24.37
CA LEU A 292 4.13 13.34 25.73
C LEU A 292 3.08 12.23 25.78
N GLU A 293 1.94 12.43 25.11
CA GLU A 293 0.89 11.44 25.00
C GLU A 293 1.39 10.15 24.32
N ALA A 294 2.18 10.29 23.26
CA ALA A 294 2.82 9.17 22.59
C ALA A 294 3.78 8.41 23.51
N TYR A 295 4.61 9.07 24.33
CA TYR A 295 5.45 8.39 25.32
C TYR A 295 4.64 7.64 26.39
N CYS A 296 3.42 8.09 26.68
CA CYS A 296 2.56 7.44 27.68
C CYS A 296 1.79 6.24 27.09
N GLN A 297 1.38 6.33 25.81
CA GLN A 297 0.51 5.34 25.19
C GLN A 297 1.24 4.32 24.31
N LEU A 298 2.40 4.70 23.76
CA LEU A 298 3.19 3.86 22.86
C LEU A 298 4.44 3.40 23.59
N ASP A 299 4.78 2.13 23.44
CA ASP A 299 6.04 1.59 23.95
C ASP A 299 7.19 1.95 22.99
N ILE A 300 7.52 3.24 22.88
CA ILE A 300 8.53 3.75 21.93
C ILE A 300 9.89 3.08 22.14
N LEU A 301 10.19 2.63 23.36
CA LEU A 301 11.47 1.96 23.67
C LEU A 301 11.57 0.56 23.05
N SER A 302 10.45 -0.05 22.69
CA SER A 302 10.42 -1.34 21.97
C SER A 302 10.58 -1.21 20.45
N TYR A 303 10.49 0.01 19.91
CA TYR A 303 10.63 0.24 18.47
C TYR A 303 12.09 0.07 18.02
N LYS A 304 12.28 -0.13 16.71
CA LYS A 304 13.61 -0.15 16.10
C LYS A 304 14.39 1.13 16.40
N LYS A 305 15.72 0.99 16.47
CA LYS A 305 16.68 2.08 16.74
C LYS A 305 16.39 3.36 15.96
N LEU A 306 16.02 3.22 14.68
CA LEU A 306 15.61 4.31 13.79
C LEU A 306 14.55 5.23 14.42
N ILE A 307 13.51 4.64 15.02
CA ILE A 307 12.41 5.36 15.66
C ILE A 307 12.79 5.71 17.10
N GLN A 308 13.35 4.75 17.83
CA GLN A 308 13.67 4.89 19.24
C GLN A 308 14.63 6.06 19.52
N GLU A 309 15.70 6.22 18.75
CA GLU A 309 16.73 7.24 19.03
C GLU A 309 16.20 8.67 18.93
N PRO A 310 15.57 9.10 17.81
CA PRO A 310 15.06 10.48 17.70
C PRO A 310 14.02 10.83 18.76
N PHE A 311 13.15 9.87 19.13
CA PHE A 311 12.20 10.07 20.23
C PHE A 311 12.92 10.17 21.58
N THR A 312 13.93 9.33 21.83
CA THR A 312 14.71 9.39 23.07
C THR A 312 15.47 10.71 23.20
N GLU A 313 16.01 11.25 22.11
CA GLU A 313 16.67 12.56 22.07
C GLU A 313 15.68 13.70 22.36
N SER A 314 14.47 13.62 21.79
CA SER A 314 13.37 14.56 22.01
C SER A 314 12.82 14.52 23.44
N PHE A 315 12.84 13.35 24.08
CA PHE A 315 12.19 13.09 25.37
C PHE A 315 12.53 14.12 26.44
N TYR A 316 13.82 14.43 26.65
CA TYR A 316 14.23 15.38 27.69
C TYR A 316 13.64 16.77 27.49
N PHE A 317 13.60 17.24 26.24
CA PHE A 317 13.04 18.55 25.92
C PHE A 317 11.52 18.59 26.17
N VAL A 318 10.82 17.54 25.75
CA VAL A 318 9.36 17.41 25.94
C VAL A 318 9.02 17.37 27.43
N ILE A 319 9.68 16.50 28.20
CA ILE A 319 9.47 16.36 29.65
C ILE A 319 9.73 17.67 30.38
N GLU A 320 10.83 18.35 30.06
CA GLU A 320 11.16 19.65 30.65
C GLU A 320 10.04 20.67 30.40
N LYS A 321 9.65 20.87 29.14
CA LYS A 321 8.63 21.86 28.76
C LYS A 321 7.26 21.55 29.34
N MET A 322 6.87 20.28 29.33
CA MET A 322 5.54 19.88 29.76
C MET A 322 5.42 19.87 31.30
N SER A 323 6.53 19.62 32.03
CA SER A 323 6.53 19.63 33.50
C SER A 323 6.13 20.99 34.11
N GLN A 324 6.32 22.07 33.36
CA GLN A 324 5.97 23.43 33.75
C GLN A 324 4.46 23.72 33.64
N LYS A 325 3.70 22.90 32.90
CA LYS A 325 2.31 23.15 32.54
C LYS A 325 1.27 22.33 33.34
N LYS A 326 1.67 21.65 34.43
CA LYS A 326 0.82 20.74 35.24
C LYS A 326 -0.07 19.82 34.39
N TYR A 327 0.57 18.95 33.61
CA TYR A 327 -0.14 17.96 32.79
C TYR A 327 -0.31 16.64 33.57
N ASP A 328 -1.56 16.22 33.83
CA ASP A 328 -1.84 14.94 34.50
C ASP A 328 -1.33 13.72 33.73
N TRP A 329 -1.14 13.88 32.41
CA TRP A 329 -0.59 12.84 31.53
C TRP A 329 0.77 12.32 31.98
N PHE A 330 1.58 13.11 32.69
CA PHE A 330 2.87 12.66 33.21
C PHE A 330 2.78 11.41 34.09
N TYR A 331 1.71 11.26 34.87
CA TYR A 331 1.51 10.09 35.73
C TYR A 331 1.09 8.83 34.98
N ARG A 332 0.82 8.94 33.67
CA ARG A 332 0.53 7.81 32.78
C ARG A 332 1.77 7.28 32.07
N LEU A 333 2.93 7.91 32.27
CA LEU A 333 4.18 7.46 31.66
C LEU A 333 4.51 6.05 32.16
N SER A 334 4.90 5.16 31.25
CA SER A 334 5.26 3.79 31.63
C SER A 334 6.54 3.75 32.49
N PRO A 335 6.64 2.85 33.48
CA PRO A 335 7.88 2.60 34.22
C PRO A 335 9.08 2.22 33.35
N SER A 336 8.87 1.75 32.11
CA SER A 336 9.96 1.48 31.16
C SER A 336 10.82 2.70 30.87
N TYR A 337 10.28 3.92 31.04
CA TYR A 337 11.03 5.17 30.89
C TYR A 337 11.84 5.56 32.14
N ASN A 338 11.74 4.84 33.26
CA ASN A 338 12.45 5.15 34.49
C ASN A 338 13.98 5.29 34.30
N PRO A 339 14.69 4.44 33.54
CA PRO A 339 16.12 4.62 33.31
C PRO A 339 16.45 5.97 32.64
N ILE A 340 15.63 6.39 31.69
CA ILE A 340 15.78 7.67 30.97
C ILE A 340 15.45 8.84 31.90
N LEU A 341 14.38 8.73 32.68
CA LEU A 341 14.04 9.70 33.71
C LEU A 341 15.18 9.83 34.73
N ILE A 342 15.65 8.74 35.35
CA ILE A 342 16.75 8.75 36.33
C ILE A 342 17.97 9.48 35.77
N LYS A 343 18.36 9.19 34.52
CA LYS A 343 19.47 9.87 33.84
C LYS A 343 19.22 11.38 33.72
N PHE A 344 18.02 11.79 33.33
CA PHE A 344 17.63 13.19 33.22
C PHE A 344 17.61 13.92 34.57
N ILE A 345 16.95 13.32 35.57
CA ILE A 345 16.86 13.82 36.94
C ILE A 345 18.26 13.97 37.53
N SER A 346 19.13 12.97 37.37
CA SER A 346 20.51 13.00 37.87
C SER A 346 21.32 14.14 37.24
N LYS A 347 21.12 14.41 35.94
CA LYS A 347 21.77 15.53 35.26
C LYS A 347 21.29 16.87 35.80
N LYS A 348 19.96 17.03 35.98
CA LYS A 348 19.35 18.22 36.60
C LYS A 348 19.81 18.43 38.04
N TRP A 349 19.87 17.37 38.83
CA TRP A 349 20.27 17.39 40.23
C TRP A 349 21.66 17.99 40.45
N LYS A 350 22.60 17.68 39.55
CA LYS A 350 23.97 18.21 39.57
C LYS A 350 24.04 19.72 39.33
N CYS A 351 23.01 20.33 38.74
CA CYS A 351 22.95 21.76 38.49
C CYS A 351 22.48 22.57 39.70
N PHE A 352 21.92 21.93 40.73
CA PHE A 352 21.48 22.63 41.94
C PHE A 352 22.64 22.82 42.92
N SER A 353 22.84 24.07 43.32
CA SER A 353 23.96 24.53 44.14
C SER A 353 23.66 24.45 45.63
N SER A 354 22.39 24.52 46.03
CA SER A 354 21.98 24.53 47.44
C SER A 354 21.07 23.37 47.82
N MET A 355 21.02 23.07 49.12
CA MET A 355 20.10 22.07 49.66
C MET A 355 18.64 22.50 49.50
N TYR A 356 18.36 23.81 49.60
CA TYR A 356 17.02 24.36 49.40
C TYR A 356 16.51 24.12 47.98
N GLU A 357 17.33 24.38 46.95
CA GLU A 357 16.98 24.11 45.55
C GLU A 357 16.66 22.63 45.31
N LYS A 358 17.48 21.74 45.87
CA LYS A 358 17.30 20.29 45.79
C LYS A 358 16.00 19.82 46.44
N ILE A 359 15.69 20.32 47.63
CA ILE A 359 14.42 20.03 48.33
C ILE A 359 13.23 20.55 47.49
N ASN A 360 13.30 21.79 47.03
CA ASN A 360 12.22 22.38 46.24
C ASN A 360 11.97 21.61 44.94
N PHE A 361 13.04 21.17 44.27
CA PHE A 361 12.96 20.31 43.09
C PHE A 361 12.21 19.00 43.39
N CYS A 362 12.55 18.31 44.47
CA CYS A 362 11.86 17.09 44.89
C CYS A 362 10.36 17.31 45.16
N LEU A 363 10.02 18.44 45.78
CA LEU A 363 8.66 18.73 46.25
C LEU A 363 7.74 19.25 45.14
N THR A 364 8.28 19.90 44.12
CA THR A 364 7.48 20.66 43.14
C THR A 364 7.53 20.09 41.74
N TRP A 365 8.60 19.38 41.36
CA TRP A 365 8.79 18.98 39.98
C TRP A 365 8.08 17.66 39.63
N PRO A 366 7.05 17.66 38.75
CA PRO A 366 6.24 16.47 38.51
C PRO A 366 7.00 15.23 38.05
N PRO A 367 8.01 15.30 37.15
CA PRO A 367 8.75 14.11 36.71
C PRO A 367 9.46 13.38 37.87
N PHE A 368 9.92 14.10 38.90
CA PHE A 368 10.51 13.48 40.09
C PHE A 368 9.47 12.72 40.92
N LYS A 369 8.27 13.29 41.09
CA LYS A 369 7.16 12.63 41.78
C LYS A 369 6.71 11.36 41.07
N VAL A 370 6.56 11.42 39.75
CA VAL A 370 6.24 10.25 38.91
C VAL A 370 7.28 9.14 39.09
N LEU A 371 8.57 9.49 39.06
CA LEU A 371 9.64 8.52 39.30
C LEU A 371 9.53 7.88 40.70
N LEU A 372 9.30 8.67 41.75
CA LEU A 372 9.11 8.15 43.10
C LEU A 372 7.90 7.23 43.21
N ASP A 373 6.76 7.61 42.61
CA ASP A 373 5.56 6.78 42.61
C ASP A 373 5.79 5.46 41.89
N HIS A 374 6.51 5.46 40.77
CA HIS A 374 6.88 4.22 40.08
C HIS A 374 7.76 3.34 40.97
N LEU A 375 8.82 3.89 41.57
CA LEU A 375 9.73 3.13 42.43
C LEU A 375 9.02 2.61 43.70
N GLY A 376 8.13 3.41 44.29
CA GLY A 376 7.34 3.03 45.47
C GLY A 376 6.36 1.89 45.19
N LYS A 377 5.70 1.89 44.01
CA LYS A 377 4.81 0.79 43.59
C LYS A 377 5.56 -0.52 43.36
N TYR A 378 6.79 -0.47 42.84
CA TYR A 378 7.62 -1.67 42.64
C TYR A 378 8.07 -2.33 43.96
N ASN A 379 8.21 -1.56 45.03
CA ASN A 379 8.58 -2.09 46.35
C ASN A 379 7.42 -2.72 47.14
N LEU A 380 6.17 -2.64 46.64
CA LEU A 380 4.97 -3.24 47.26
C LEU A 380 4.54 -4.56 46.60
N LEU A 381 5.27 -5.02 45.58
CA LEU A 381 4.96 -6.23 44.79
C LEU A 381 5.95 -7.39 45.05
N PHE A 382 6.77 -7.30 46.09
CA PHE A 382 7.68 -8.35 46.56
C PHE A 382 7.34 -8.80 47.98
#